data_AF-B9TJT5-F1
#
_entry.id   AF-B9TJT5-F1
#
_cell.length_a   1.000
_cell.length_b   1.000
_cell.length_c   1.000
_cell.angle_alpha   90.00
_cell.angle_beta   90.00
_cell.angle_gamma   90.00
#
_symmetry.space_group_name_H-M   'P 1'
#
loop_
_entity.id
_entity.type
_entity.pdbx_description
1 polymer ?
#
loop_
_entity_poly.entity_id
_entity_poly.type
_entity_poly.pdbx_seq_one_letter_code
_entity_poly.pdbx_strand_id
1 'polypeptide(L)'
;MSARACAHTDTTFFRPGDNPAIVIADMQRVIGVMDDAIAYFTNPFRRATHAGYLGEGRFEIPLLVPRPGGQLRWVEGIHQVNVAFDNGLGVIPLSTSLALANVLHALVGAPDQEAARQSFDFCSCGATPII
;
A
#
# COMPACT_ATOMS: atom_id res chain seq x y z
N MET A 1 -23.04 -0.24 -2.65
CA MET A 1 -22.17 -1.08 -1.80
C MET A 1 -21.12 -1.65 -2.73
N SER A 2 -19.89 -1.13 -2.66
CA SER A 2 -18.80 -1.58 -3.54
C SER A 2 -18.31 -2.94 -3.06
N ALA A 3 -18.11 -3.88 -3.98
CA ALA A 3 -17.39 -5.10 -3.68
C ALA A 3 -15.98 -4.74 -3.15
N ARG A 4 -15.46 -5.53 -2.21
CA ARG A 4 -14.10 -5.37 -1.70
C ARG A 4 -13.11 -5.56 -2.83
N ALA A 5 -12.04 -4.77 -2.86
CA ALA A 5 -11.03 -4.89 -3.90
C ALA A 5 -10.11 -6.08 -3.60
N CYS A 6 -9.84 -6.89 -4.63
CA CYS A 6 -8.92 -7.99 -4.56
C CYS A 6 -7.47 -7.47 -4.59
N ALA A 7 -6.76 -7.62 -3.47
CA ALA A 7 -5.43 -7.11 -3.24
C ALA A 7 -4.36 -8.18 -3.50
N HIS A 8 -3.34 -7.81 -4.29
CA HIS A 8 -2.26 -8.69 -4.73
C HIS A 8 -0.88 -8.07 -4.46
N THR A 9 0.07 -8.85 -3.95
CA THR A 9 1.48 -8.40 -3.78
C THR A 9 2.32 -8.83 -4.98
N ASP A 10 3.06 -7.91 -5.60
CA ASP A 10 4.11 -8.28 -6.56
C ASP A 10 5.34 -8.80 -5.79
N THR A 11 5.64 -10.08 -5.98
CA THR A 11 6.78 -10.72 -5.31
C THR A 11 8.08 -10.62 -6.11
N THR A 12 8.06 -10.08 -7.33
CA THR A 12 9.24 -10.01 -8.22
C THR A 12 10.34 -9.06 -7.72
N PHE A 13 9.98 -8.12 -6.86
CA PHE A 13 10.92 -7.18 -6.22
C PHE A 13 11.64 -7.75 -5.00
N PHE A 14 11.25 -8.94 -4.53
CA PHE A 14 11.86 -9.59 -3.38
C PHE A 14 12.99 -10.51 -3.81
N ARG A 15 14.09 -10.49 -3.06
CA ARG A 15 15.17 -11.45 -3.29
C ARG A 15 14.72 -12.85 -2.89
N PRO A 16 15.27 -13.91 -3.50
CA PRO A 16 15.04 -15.27 -3.01
C PRO A 16 15.36 -15.38 -1.51
N GLY A 17 14.36 -15.78 -0.71
CA GLY A 17 14.47 -15.89 0.75
C GLY A 17 13.95 -14.67 1.53
N ASP A 18 13.68 -13.54 0.89
CA ASP A 18 12.94 -12.44 1.53
C ASP A 18 11.44 -12.78 1.57
N ASN A 19 10.86 -12.77 2.77
CA ASN A 19 9.43 -12.98 2.95
C ASN A 19 8.69 -11.64 2.85
N PRO A 20 7.73 -11.48 1.92
CA PRO A 20 6.89 -10.30 1.87
C PRO A 20 5.93 -10.27 3.07
N ALA A 21 5.70 -9.07 3.58
CA ALA A 21 4.77 -8.77 4.65
C ALA A 21 3.83 -7.64 4.23
N ILE A 22 2.59 -7.69 4.72
CA ILE A 22 1.59 -6.65 4.50
C ILE A 22 1.38 -5.88 5.80
N VAL A 23 1.48 -4.57 5.75
CA VAL A 23 1.14 -3.66 6.85
C VAL A 23 -0.11 -2.88 6.46
N ILE A 24 -1.09 -2.84 7.35
CA ILE A 24 -2.25 -1.95 7.19
C ILE A 24 -1.86 -0.56 7.67
N ALA A 25 -1.81 0.39 6.75
CA ALA A 25 -1.33 1.74 7.02
C ALA A 25 -2.45 2.77 7.04
N ASP A 26 -2.31 3.76 7.91
CA ASP A 26 -3.07 5.00 7.92
C ASP A 26 -2.62 5.88 6.74
N MET A 27 -3.58 6.21 5.86
CA MET A 27 -3.28 6.92 4.63
C MET A 27 -2.69 8.33 4.88
N GLN A 28 -3.16 9.03 5.91
CA GLN A 28 -2.66 10.37 6.23
C GLN A 28 -1.22 10.32 6.70
N ARG A 29 -0.86 9.32 7.52
CA ARG A 29 0.52 9.10 7.95
C ARG A 29 1.43 8.78 6.77
N VAL A 30 1.00 7.89 5.87
CA VAL A 30 1.78 7.53 4.66
C VAL A 30 2.13 8.77 3.84
N ILE A 31 1.16 9.66 3.63
CA ILE A 31 1.38 10.92 2.89
C ILE A 31 2.34 11.84 3.65
N GLY A 32 2.20 11.94 4.97
CA GLY A 32 3.00 12.84 5.81
C GLY A 32 4.47 12.47 5.98
N VAL A 33 4.83 11.18 5.86
CA VAL A 33 6.23 10.70 6.01
C VAL A 33 6.92 10.40 4.68
N MET A 34 6.26 10.70 3.57
CA MET A 34 6.80 10.41 2.25
C MET A 34 7.84 11.44 1.81
N ASP A 35 8.95 10.97 1.25
CA ASP A 35 10.02 11.82 0.73
C ASP A 35 9.58 12.43 -0.62
N ASP A 36 9.05 13.66 -0.58
CA ASP A 36 8.80 14.66 -1.67
C ASP A 36 8.49 14.18 -3.11
N ALA A 37 7.84 13.03 -3.26
CA ALA A 37 7.51 12.46 -4.58
C ALA A 37 6.33 13.15 -5.29
N ILE A 38 5.98 14.40 -4.94
CA ILE A 38 4.83 15.17 -5.47
C ILE A 38 4.77 15.13 -7.01
N ALA A 39 5.90 15.12 -7.71
CA ALA A 39 5.93 15.03 -9.18
C ALA A 39 5.36 13.71 -9.75
N TYR A 40 5.50 12.58 -9.04
CA TYR A 40 4.91 11.30 -9.44
C TYR A 40 3.41 11.20 -9.09
N PHE A 41 2.90 12.12 -8.25
CA PHE A 41 1.48 12.16 -7.92
C PHE A 41 0.59 12.60 -9.09
N THR A 42 1.16 13.26 -10.10
CA THR A 42 0.36 14.05 -11.06
C THR A 42 0.19 13.44 -12.44
N ASN A 43 0.70 12.23 -12.74
CA ASN A 43 0.47 11.61 -14.05
C ASN A 43 -1.01 11.22 -14.23
N PRO A 44 -1.79 11.95 -15.07
CA PRO A 44 -3.24 11.78 -15.14
C PRO A 44 -3.64 10.48 -15.83
N PHE A 45 -2.85 10.02 -16.80
CA PHE A 45 -3.12 8.77 -17.52
C PHE A 45 -2.98 7.56 -16.59
N ARG A 46 -1.89 7.49 -15.81
CA ARG A 46 -1.68 6.42 -14.82
C ARG A 46 -2.75 6.43 -13.74
N ARG A 47 -3.16 7.62 -13.26
CA ARG A 47 -4.28 7.77 -12.31
C ARG A 47 -5.59 7.24 -12.87
N ALA A 48 -5.94 7.59 -14.11
CA ALA A 48 -7.16 7.11 -14.74
C ALA A 48 -7.16 5.57 -14.90
N THR A 49 -6.03 4.99 -15.31
CA THR A 49 -5.89 3.52 -15.41
C THR A 49 -6.09 2.84 -14.05
N HIS A 50 -5.46 3.34 -12.99
CA HIS A 50 -5.54 2.71 -11.67
C HIS A 50 -6.89 2.95 -10.97
N ALA A 51 -7.55 4.08 -11.27
CA ALA A 51 -8.94 4.30 -10.90
C ALA A 51 -9.88 3.29 -11.56
N GLY A 52 -9.64 2.95 -12.83
CA GLY A 52 -10.33 1.86 -13.51
C GLY A 52 -10.15 0.51 -12.80
N TYR A 53 -8.91 0.14 -12.48
CA TYR A 53 -8.63 -1.10 -11.75
C TYR A 53 -9.32 -1.16 -10.38
N LEU A 54 -9.26 -0.07 -9.60
CA LEU A 54 -9.93 -0.03 -8.31
C LEU A 54 -11.46 -0.15 -8.48
N GLY A 55 -12.04 0.51 -9.48
CA GLY A 55 -13.47 0.40 -9.81
C GLY A 55 -13.91 -1.00 -10.25
N GLU A 56 -13.00 -1.78 -10.85
CA GLU A 56 -13.18 -3.20 -11.17
C GLU A 56 -12.97 -4.13 -9.95
N GLY A 57 -12.66 -3.58 -8.77
CA GLY A 57 -12.34 -4.35 -7.58
C GLY A 57 -10.97 -5.02 -7.65
N ARG A 58 -9.99 -4.41 -8.34
CA ARG A 58 -8.62 -4.91 -8.46
C ARG A 58 -7.64 -3.93 -7.84
N PHE A 59 -6.76 -4.43 -6.98
CA PHE A 59 -5.79 -3.61 -6.27
C PHE A 59 -4.42 -4.30 -6.20
N GLU A 60 -3.37 -3.57 -6.55
CA GLU A 60 -1.99 -4.04 -6.39
C GLU A 60 -1.39 -3.36 -5.17
N ILE A 61 -0.93 -4.16 -4.22
CA ILE A 61 -0.44 -3.73 -2.92
C ILE A 61 0.90 -3.01 -3.13
N PRO A 62 0.97 -1.68 -2.92
CA PRO A 62 2.18 -0.90 -3.15
C PRO A 62 3.35 -1.39 -2.29
N LEU A 63 4.56 -1.42 -2.85
CA LEU A 63 5.77 -1.81 -2.14
C LEU A 63 6.56 -0.58 -1.68
N LEU A 64 6.87 -0.58 -0.39
CA LEU A 64 7.60 0.50 0.27
C LEU A 64 8.74 -0.03 1.12
N VAL A 65 9.71 0.85 1.36
CA VAL A 65 10.83 0.58 2.26
C VAL A 65 10.99 1.76 3.22
N PRO A 66 10.93 1.53 4.55
CA PRO A 66 11.28 2.55 5.52
C PRO A 66 12.77 2.88 5.45
N ARG A 67 13.11 4.16 5.57
CA ARG A 67 14.49 4.66 5.57
C ARG A 67 14.90 5.14 6.97
N PRO A 68 16.21 5.16 7.26
CA PRO A 68 16.74 5.90 8.41
C PRO A 68 16.22 7.35 8.38
N GLY A 69 15.82 7.88 9.54
CA GLY A 69 15.23 9.22 9.65
C GLY A 69 13.70 9.27 9.61
N GLY A 70 13.03 8.12 9.55
CA GLY A 70 11.56 8.03 9.66
C GLY A 70 10.81 8.36 8.38
N GLN A 71 11.51 8.36 7.24
CA GLN A 71 10.92 8.59 5.91
C GLN A 71 10.57 7.27 5.22
N LEU A 72 9.65 7.33 4.27
CA LEU A 72 9.32 6.22 3.38
C LEU A 72 9.87 6.43 1.97
N ARG A 73 10.27 5.33 1.33
CA ARG A 73 10.64 5.27 -0.08
C ARG A 73 9.64 4.41 -0.85
N TRP A 74 9.12 4.94 -1.95
CA TRP A 74 8.42 4.15 -2.97
C TRP A 74 9.39 3.22 -3.69
N VAL A 75 9.03 1.94 -3.75
CA VAL A 75 9.60 1.01 -4.72
C VAL A 75 8.67 0.94 -5.94
N GLU A 76 7.37 0.81 -5.69
CA GLU A 76 6.33 0.78 -6.73
C GLU A 76 4.93 1.09 -6.16
N GLY A 77 3.92 1.13 -7.03
CA GLY A 77 2.51 1.25 -6.63
C GLY A 77 2.06 2.65 -6.22
N ILE A 78 2.88 3.70 -6.39
CA ILE A 78 2.52 5.08 -5.97
C ILE A 78 1.17 5.55 -6.54
N HIS A 79 0.84 5.20 -7.79
CA HIS A 79 -0.42 5.60 -8.40
C HIS A 79 -1.65 4.89 -7.78
N GLN A 80 -1.48 3.68 -7.23
CA GLN A 80 -2.54 2.96 -6.51
C GLN A 80 -2.89 3.73 -5.23
N VAL A 81 -1.87 4.25 -4.53
CA VAL A 81 -2.03 5.03 -3.29
C VAL A 81 -2.78 6.31 -3.55
N ASN A 82 -2.45 7.02 -4.62
CA ASN A 82 -3.13 8.27 -4.97
C ASN A 82 -4.60 8.03 -5.26
N VAL A 83 -4.90 7.02 -6.07
CA VAL A 83 -6.27 6.67 -6.40
C VAL A 83 -7.04 6.24 -5.14
N ALA A 84 -6.42 5.46 -4.25
CA ALA A 84 -7.03 5.10 -2.97
C ALA A 84 -7.33 6.35 -2.11
N PHE A 85 -6.38 7.29 -2.03
CA PHE A 85 -6.57 8.55 -1.32
C PHE A 85 -7.68 9.41 -1.94
N ASP A 86 -7.68 9.57 -3.27
CA ASP A 86 -8.70 10.34 -4.02
C ASP A 86 -10.11 9.76 -3.83
N ASN A 87 -10.21 8.43 -3.64
CA ASN A 87 -11.48 7.73 -3.37
C ASN A 87 -11.84 7.71 -1.88
N GLY A 88 -11.09 8.41 -1.02
CA GLY A 88 -11.41 8.58 0.39
C GLY A 88 -11.11 7.37 1.26
N LEU A 89 -10.22 6.46 0.81
CA LEU A 89 -9.79 5.34 1.64
C LEU A 89 -8.90 5.87 2.78
N GLY A 90 -9.37 5.70 4.02
CA GLY A 90 -8.61 6.09 5.22
C GLY A 90 -7.44 5.16 5.55
N VAL A 91 -7.47 3.93 5.04
CA VAL A 91 -6.44 2.90 5.25
C VAL A 91 -6.10 2.18 3.96
N ILE A 92 -4.88 1.67 3.88
CA ILE A 92 -4.36 0.99 2.69
C ILE A 92 -3.42 -0.15 3.08
N PRO A 93 -3.52 -1.33 2.44
CA PRO A 93 -2.51 -2.37 2.59
C PRO A 93 -1.24 -1.94 1.84
N LEU A 94 -0.10 -2.03 2.52
CA LEU A 94 1.23 -1.79 1.96
C LEU A 94 2.07 -3.05 2.09
N SER A 95 2.91 -3.33 1.11
CA SER A 95 3.87 -4.44 1.16
C SER A 95 5.27 -3.93 1.51
N THR A 96 6.03 -4.78 2.19
CA THR A 96 7.45 -4.59 2.55
C THR A 96 8.07 -5.97 2.82
N SER A 97 9.38 -6.04 3.10
CA SER A 97 9.97 -7.27 3.66
C SER A 97 9.56 -7.48 5.11
N LEU A 98 9.43 -8.73 5.54
CA LEU A 98 9.09 -9.11 6.91
C LEU A 98 10.05 -8.50 7.93
N ALA A 99 11.35 -8.42 7.59
CA ALA A 99 12.37 -7.81 8.44
C ALA A 99 12.13 -6.30 8.72
N LEU A 100 11.35 -5.63 7.88
CA LEU A 100 11.04 -4.21 7.96
C LEU A 100 9.59 -3.93 8.38
N ALA A 101 8.75 -4.96 8.51
CA ALA A 101 7.31 -4.80 8.73
C ALA A 101 6.98 -4.04 10.02
N ASN A 102 7.65 -4.37 11.14
CA ASN A 102 7.43 -3.67 12.41
C ASN A 102 7.88 -2.20 12.36
N VAL A 103 8.93 -1.90 11.60
CA VAL A 103 9.40 -0.52 11.42
C VAL A 103 8.39 0.27 10.59
N LEU A 104 7.91 -0.32 9.49
CA LEU A 104 6.87 0.30 8.66
C LEU A 104 5.58 0.52 9.47
N HIS A 105 5.15 -0.47 10.24
CA HIS A 105 3.98 -0.36 11.12
C HIS A 105 4.13 0.73 12.18
N ALA A 106 5.29 0.83 12.83
CA ALA A 106 5.53 1.90 13.80
C ALA A 106 5.44 3.31 13.17
N LEU A 107 5.82 3.44 11.90
CA LEU A 107 5.78 4.72 11.18
C LEU A 107 4.36 5.09 10.72
N VAL A 108 3.65 4.13 10.11
CA VAL A 108 2.41 4.43 9.38
C VAL A 108 1.25 3.49 9.69
N GLY A 109 1.39 2.56 10.62
CA GLY A 109 0.35 1.59 10.98
C GLY A 109 -0.97 2.27 11.35
N ALA A 110 -2.07 1.70 10.85
CA ALA A 110 -3.40 2.17 11.16
C ALA A 110 -3.78 1.81 12.60
N PRO A 111 -4.44 2.73 13.34
CA PRO A 111 -4.96 2.44 14.68
C PRO A 111 -6.16 1.48 14.64
N ASP A 112 -6.92 1.48 13.55
CA ASP A 112 -8.04 0.58 13.30
C ASP A 112 -7.77 -0.25 12.04
N GLN A 113 -7.32 -1.48 12.25
CA GLN A 113 -6.97 -2.39 11.16
C GLN A 113 -8.17 -3.11 10.55
N GLU A 114 -9.32 -3.10 11.23
CA GLU A 114 -10.54 -3.70 10.68
C GLU A 114 -11.12 -2.88 9.52
N ALA A 115 -10.85 -1.57 9.48
CA ALA A 115 -11.21 -0.72 8.36
C ALA A 115 -10.62 -1.19 7.01
N ALA A 116 -9.43 -1.80 7.01
CA ALA A 116 -8.81 -2.27 5.77
C ALA A 116 -9.38 -3.62 5.31
N ARG A 117 -9.70 -4.51 6.26
CA ARG A 117 -10.40 -5.77 6.00
C ARG A 117 -11.81 -5.56 5.47
N GLN A 118 -12.42 -4.40 5.78
CA GLN A 118 -13.69 -4.00 5.18
C GLN A 118 -13.55 -3.52 3.74
N SER A 119 -12.36 -3.07 3.34
CA SER A 119 -12.09 -2.44 2.03
C SER A 119 -11.42 -3.38 1.02
N PHE A 120 -10.64 -4.36 1.48
CA PHE A 120 -9.84 -5.26 0.65
C PHE A 120 -10.00 -6.74 1.01
N ASP A 121 -10.07 -7.60 -0.01
CA ASP A 121 -9.90 -9.05 0.10
C ASP A 121 -8.51 -9.45 -0.43
N PHE A 122 -7.72 -10.24 0.31
CA PHE A 122 -6.33 -10.57 -0.06
C PHE A 122 -6.24 -11.80 -0.97
N CYS A 123 -6.88 -11.78 -2.15
CA CYS A 123 -7.17 -13.01 -2.89
C CYS A 123 -6.00 -13.66 -3.64
N SER A 124 -4.79 -13.09 -3.66
CA SER A 124 -3.56 -13.86 -3.96
C SER A 124 -2.32 -13.29 -3.28
N CYS A 125 -2.30 -13.29 -1.95
CA CYS A 125 -1.12 -12.85 -1.20
C CYS A 125 -0.26 -14.05 -0.77
N GLY A 126 0.95 -14.16 -1.32
CA GLY A 126 2.04 -14.95 -0.72
C GLY A 126 2.70 -14.26 0.48
N ALA A 127 2.15 -13.12 0.90
CA ALA A 127 2.66 -12.27 1.96
C ALA A 127 1.91 -12.51 3.27
N THR A 128 2.63 -12.43 4.38
CA THR A 128 2.05 -12.57 5.73
C THR A 128 1.47 -11.21 6.16
N PRO A 129 0.17 -11.12 6.52
CA PRO A 129 -0.37 -9.92 7.13
C PRO A 129 0.28 -9.70 8.51
N ILE A 130 0.93 -8.56 8.69
CA ILE A 130 1.47 -8.11 9.98
C ILE A 130 0.47 -7.11 10.54
N ILE A 131 -0.15 -7.54 11.65
CA ILE A 131 -1.14 -6.82 12.45
C ILE A 131 -0.39 -6.16 13.59
#